data_AF-A0A392NIN8-F1
#
_entry.id   AF-A0A392NIN8-F1
#
_cell.length_a   1.000
_cell.length_b   1.000
_cell.length_c   1.000
_cell.angle_alpha   90.00
_cell.angle_beta   90.00
_cell.angle_gamma   90.00
#
_symmetry.space_group_name_H-M   'P 1'
#
loop_
_entity.id
_entity.type
_entity.pdbx_description
1 polymer ?
#
loop_
_entity_poly.entity_id
_entity_poly.type
_entity_poly.pdbx_seq_one_letter_code
_entity_poly.pdbx_strand_id
1 'polypeptide(L)'
;MLRLSKHFSGADIVRTRDSNLLESLDAVVDVGGTYDPIRHRYDHHQKDFDQVFGYGFATKLSSAGLVYKHFGLEIIANVLRLDEDHPHVHQLYPTIYKNFVE
;
A
#
# COMPACT_ATOMS: atom_id res chain seq x y z
N MET A 1 0.78 -8.06 -2.40
CA MET A 1 1.24 -6.82 -3.04
C MET A 1 2.47 -6.26 -2.36
N LEU A 2 2.45 -5.87 -1.07
CA LEU A 2 3.60 -5.23 -0.40
C LEU A 2 4.94 -5.98 -0.55
N ARG A 3 4.94 -7.32 -0.50
CA ARG A 3 6.15 -8.17 -0.73
C ARG A 3 6.76 -8.08 -2.14
N LEU A 4 6.12 -7.37 -3.07
CA LEU A 4 6.68 -7.05 -4.40
C LEU A 4 7.51 -5.75 -4.39
N SER A 5 7.46 -4.99 -3.30
CA SER A 5 8.41 -3.90 -3.05
C SER A 5 9.79 -4.47 -2.70
N LYS A 6 10.81 -3.64 -2.83
CA LYS A 6 12.20 -3.94 -2.48
C LYS A 6 12.35 -4.12 -0.97
N HIS A 7 11.79 -3.21 -0.18
CA HIS A 7 12.00 -3.21 1.28
C HIS A 7 11.35 -4.43 1.96
N PHE A 8 10.17 -4.84 1.51
CA PHE A 8 9.44 -5.98 2.07
C PHE A 8 9.57 -7.26 1.24
N SER A 9 10.53 -7.30 0.31
CA SER A 9 10.77 -8.49 -0.50
C SER A 9 11.14 -9.66 0.41
N GLY A 10 10.46 -10.79 0.25
CA GLY A 10 10.72 -11.97 1.06
C GLY A 10 10.23 -11.91 2.51
N ALA A 11 9.63 -10.80 2.96
CA ALA A 11 9.18 -10.64 4.35
C ALA A 11 8.25 -11.77 4.81
N ASP A 12 8.36 -12.13 6.09
CA ASP A 12 7.48 -13.08 6.76
C ASP A 12 6.11 -12.47 7.06
N ILE A 13 5.07 -13.32 7.06
CA ILE A 13 3.70 -12.88 7.33
C ILE A 13 3.30 -13.37 8.72
N VAL A 14 3.11 -12.41 9.63
CA VAL A 14 2.53 -12.65 10.95
C VAL A 14 1.06 -12.22 10.93
N ARG A 15 0.14 -13.14 11.26
CA ARG A 15 -1.29 -12.84 11.41
C ARG A 15 -1.63 -12.68 12.88
N THR A 16 -1.84 -11.45 13.33
CA THR A 16 -2.15 -11.13 14.73
C THR A 16 -3.00 -9.88 14.86
N ARG A 17 -3.62 -9.69 16.04
CA ARG A 17 -4.25 -8.44 16.48
C ARG A 17 -3.74 -7.98 17.85
N ASP A 18 -2.72 -8.65 18.39
CA ASP A 18 -2.08 -8.25 19.64
C ASP A 18 -1.31 -6.94 19.45
N SER A 19 -1.74 -5.88 20.14
CA SER A 19 -1.15 -4.55 20.02
C SER A 19 0.34 -4.53 20.33
N ASN A 20 0.80 -5.30 21.31
CA ASN A 20 2.22 -5.31 21.69
C ASN A 20 3.07 -5.91 20.57
N LEU A 21 2.57 -6.96 19.90
CA LEU A 21 3.26 -7.55 18.76
C LEU A 21 3.24 -6.61 17.56
N LEU A 22 2.11 -5.96 17.28
CA LEU A 22 1.97 -4.99 16.17
C LEU A 22 2.95 -3.82 16.27
N GLU A 23 3.28 -3.36 17.48
CA GLU A 23 4.27 -2.30 17.68
C GLU A 23 5.69 -2.70 17.25
N SER A 24 6.03 -3.98 17.36
CA SER A 24 7.34 -4.51 16.98
C SER A 24 7.51 -4.84 15.48
N LEU A 25 6.42 -4.90 14.71
CA LEU A 25 6.46 -5.28 13.30
C LEU A 25 6.95 -4.14 12.39
N ASP A 26 7.69 -4.51 11.35
CA ASP A 26 8.21 -3.58 10.33
C ASP A 26 7.08 -2.86 9.58
N ALA A 27 6.01 -3.58 9.26
CA ALA A 27 4.78 -3.03 8.68
C ALA A 27 3.54 -3.68 9.28
N VAL A 28 2.45 -2.92 9.33
CA VAL A 28 1.13 -3.40 9.75
C VAL A 28 0.10 -2.97 8.74
N VAL A 29 -0.74 -3.91 8.31
CA VAL A 29 -1.76 -3.69 7.28
C VAL A 29 -3.08 -4.19 7.83
N ASP A 30 -4.16 -3.41 7.63
CA ASP A 30 -5.55 -3.79 7.95
C ASP A 30 -5.92 -3.95 9.42
N VAL A 31 -4.97 -3.74 10.33
CA VAL A 31 -5.16 -3.79 11.78
C VAL A 31 -4.34 -2.70 12.48
N GLY A 32 -4.62 -2.46 13.76
CA GLY A 32 -3.90 -1.48 14.58
C GLY A 32 -4.47 -0.06 14.55
N GLY A 33 -5.54 0.19 13.78
CA GLY A 33 -6.32 1.42 13.80
C GLY A 33 -5.56 2.66 13.37
N THR A 34 -4.40 2.52 12.71
CA THR A 34 -3.49 3.63 12.40
C THR A 34 -3.11 3.65 10.92
N TYR A 35 -3.20 4.83 10.30
CA TYR A 35 -2.60 5.12 9.00
C TYR A 35 -1.41 6.06 9.22
N ASP A 36 -0.20 5.51 9.06
CA ASP A 36 1.06 6.23 9.18
C ASP A 36 2.04 5.63 8.15
N PRO A 37 2.22 6.26 6.98
CA PRO A 37 3.08 5.71 5.94
C PRO A 37 4.57 5.77 6.29
N ILE A 38 4.99 6.64 7.22
CA ILE A 38 6.39 6.73 7.68
C ILE A 38 6.72 5.49 8.51
N ARG A 39 5.77 5.04 9.33
CA ARG A 39 5.90 3.81 10.15
C ARG A 39 5.30 2.57 9.46
N HIS A 40 4.97 2.64 8.18
CA HIS A 40 4.36 1.54 7.43
C HIS A 40 3.11 0.93 8.10
N ARG A 41 2.22 1.79 8.62
CA ARG A 41 0.92 1.42 9.17
C ARG A 41 -0.16 1.78 8.14
N TYR A 42 -0.87 0.78 7.63
CA TYR A 42 -1.83 0.91 6.54
C TYR A 42 -3.18 0.30 6.94
N ASP A 43 -3.83 0.93 7.92
CA ASP A 43 -5.20 0.61 8.35
C ASP A 43 -6.15 1.75 7.93
N HIS A 44 -7.37 1.40 7.54
CA HIS A 44 -8.43 2.31 7.09
C HIS A 44 -9.69 2.30 7.98
N HIS A 45 -9.70 1.53 9.08
CA HIS A 45 -10.88 1.36 9.95
C HIS A 45 -11.19 2.56 10.86
N GLN A 46 -10.46 3.67 10.74
CA GLN A 46 -10.71 4.87 11.55
C GLN A 46 -12.03 5.53 11.11
N LYS A 47 -12.82 6.01 12.08
CA LYS A 47 -14.12 6.66 11.80
C LYS A 47 -13.98 7.86 10.86
N ASP A 48 -12.92 8.64 11.05
CA ASP A 48 -12.65 9.85 10.29
C ASP A 48 -11.73 9.60 9.09
N PHE A 49 -11.49 8.34 8.71
CA PHE A 49 -10.67 8.02 7.55
C PHE A 49 -11.31 8.55 6.26
N ASP A 50 -10.56 9.35 5.51
CA ASP A 50 -11.03 10.07 4.33
C ASP A 50 -10.07 9.99 3.14
N GLN A 51 -9.03 9.16 3.25
CA GLN A 51 -7.98 9.10 2.24
C GLN A 51 -8.50 8.46 0.96
N VAL A 52 -8.24 9.15 -0.15
CA VAL A 52 -8.51 8.68 -1.51
C VAL A 52 -7.20 8.55 -2.29
N PHE A 53 -7.23 7.82 -3.40
CA PHE A 53 -6.05 7.63 -4.27
C PHE A 53 -5.59 8.93 -4.92
N GLY A 54 -6.51 9.85 -5.21
CA GLY A 54 -6.27 10.99 -6.09
C GLY A 54 -6.69 10.65 -7.53
N TYR A 55 -6.09 11.27 -8.54
CA TYR A 55 -6.31 10.94 -9.97
C TYR A 55 -7.79 10.92 -10.43
N GLY A 56 -8.67 11.67 -9.76
CA GLY A 56 -10.11 11.69 -10.03
C GLY A 56 -10.93 10.58 -9.36
N PHE A 57 -10.30 9.68 -8.60
CA PHE A 57 -10.98 8.66 -7.81
C PHE A 57 -11.50 9.25 -6.49
N ALA A 58 -12.75 8.91 -6.14
CA ALA A 58 -13.42 9.40 -4.94
C ALA A 58 -13.64 8.31 -3.87
N THR A 59 -13.40 7.04 -4.20
CA THR A 59 -13.55 5.92 -3.28
C THR A 59 -12.50 6.00 -2.18
N LYS A 60 -12.93 5.89 -0.91
CA LYS A 60 -12.03 5.80 0.23
C LYS A 60 -11.18 4.54 0.13
N LEU A 61 -9.89 4.67 0.40
CA LEU A 61 -8.94 3.59 0.24
C LEU A 61 -9.18 2.46 1.25
N SER A 62 -9.10 1.22 0.76
CA SER A 62 -8.86 0.05 1.60
C SER A 62 -7.39 -0.01 2.04
N SER A 63 -7.05 -0.93 2.94
CA SER A 63 -5.65 -1.21 3.29
C SER A 63 -4.80 -1.61 2.08
N ALA A 64 -5.37 -2.35 1.12
CA ALA A 64 -4.71 -2.66 -0.15
C ALA A 64 -4.51 -1.38 -0.99
N GLY A 65 -5.52 -0.50 -1.05
CA GLY A 65 -5.41 0.80 -1.70
C GLY A 65 -4.32 1.68 -1.10
N LEU A 66 -4.18 1.71 0.24
CA LEU A 66 -3.11 2.44 0.92
C LEU A 66 -1.73 1.88 0.56
N VAL A 67 -1.56 0.55 0.60
CA VAL A 67 -0.31 -0.08 0.14
C VAL A 67 -0.02 0.29 -1.32
N TYR A 68 -1.03 0.26 -2.19
CA TYR A 68 -0.82 0.60 -3.60
C TYR A 68 -0.45 2.08 -3.77
N LYS A 69 -1.06 2.99 -3.02
CA LYS A 69 -0.77 4.42 -3.04
C LYS A 69 0.70 4.75 -2.73
N HIS A 70 1.35 3.97 -1.88
CA HIS A 70 2.73 4.20 -1.45
C HIS A 70 3.77 3.37 -2.20
N PHE A 71 3.41 2.17 -2.67
CA PHE A 71 4.36 1.25 -3.29
C PHE A 71 4.03 0.89 -4.74
N GLY A 72 2.90 1.34 -5.29
CA GLY A 72 2.44 0.86 -6.59
C GLY A 72 3.35 1.24 -7.76
N LEU A 73 3.97 2.43 -7.72
CA LEU A 73 4.99 2.83 -8.72
C LEU A 73 6.20 1.89 -8.68
N GLU A 74 6.81 1.73 -7.50
CA GLU A 74 7.91 0.79 -7.26
C GLU A 74 7.56 -0.64 -7.68
N ILE A 75 6.38 -1.13 -7.32
CA ILE A 75 5.93 -2.49 -7.65
C ILE A 75 5.80 -2.68 -9.16
N ILE A 76 5.20 -1.73 -9.88
CA ILE A 76 5.08 -1.80 -11.33
C ILE A 76 6.45 -1.77 -11.98
N ALA A 77 7.32 -0.86 -11.55
CA ALA A 77 8.70 -0.74 -12.04
C ALA A 77 9.48 -2.06 -11.85
N ASN A 78 9.42 -2.64 -10.64
CA ASN A 78 10.07 -3.91 -10.32
C ASN A 78 9.57 -5.07 -11.19
N VAL A 79 8.25 -5.17 -11.41
CA VAL A 79 7.65 -6.24 -12.23
C VAL A 79 8.05 -6.10 -13.70
N LEU A 80 8.05 -4.87 -14.23
CA LEU A 80 8.41 -4.59 -15.63
C LEU A 80 9.92 -4.52 -15.88
N ARG A 81 10.74 -4.47 -14.81
CA ARG A 81 12.19 -4.22 -14.86
C ARG A 81 12.52 -2.89 -15.55
N LEU A 82 11.78 -1.85 -15.16
CA LEU A 82 11.95 -0.46 -15.61
C LEU A 82 12.29 0.44 -14.42
N ASP A 83 12.71 1.67 -14.69
CA ASP A 83 12.83 2.71 -13.66
C ASP A 83 11.45 3.20 -13.23
N GLU A 84 11.31 3.64 -11.97
CA GLU A 84 10.04 4.18 -11.44
C GLU A 84 9.53 5.40 -12.23
N ASP A 85 10.45 6.24 -12.72
CA ASP A 85 10.14 7.42 -13.52
C ASP A 85 9.82 7.10 -14.99
N HIS A 86 9.84 5.83 -15.39
CA HIS A 86 9.58 5.45 -16.77
C HIS A 86 8.12 5.78 -17.17
N PRO A 87 7.84 6.42 -18.32
CA PRO A 87 6.49 6.87 -18.69
C PRO A 87 5.41 5.77 -18.64
N HIS A 88 5.75 4.54 -19.05
CA HIS A 88 4.82 3.40 -18.97
C HIS A 88 4.45 3.03 -17.53
N VAL A 89 5.35 3.19 -16.55
CA VAL A 89 5.05 2.94 -15.14
C VAL A 89 4.00 3.94 -14.65
N HIS A 90 4.21 5.22 -14.93
CA HIS A 90 3.25 6.27 -14.60
C HIS A 90 1.90 6.12 -15.30
N GLN A 91 1.88 5.67 -16.56
CA GLN A 91 0.64 5.41 -17.29
C GLN A 91 -0.14 4.21 -16.70
N LEU A 92 0.58 3.17 -16.28
CA LEU A 92 -0.03 1.97 -15.70
C LEU A 92 -0.50 2.21 -14.26
N TYR A 93 0.12 3.11 -13.51
CA TYR A 93 -0.21 3.35 -12.10
C TYR A 93 -1.69 3.64 -11.82
N PRO A 94 -2.35 4.64 -12.46
CA PRO A 94 -3.79 4.84 -12.28
C PRO A 94 -4.64 3.77 -12.99
N THR A 95 -4.11 3.15 -14.04
CA THR A 95 -4.84 2.12 -14.82
C THR A 95 -4.99 0.83 -14.01
N ILE A 96 -3.92 0.37 -13.35
CA ILE A 96 -3.95 -0.82 -12.51
C ILE A 96 -4.80 -0.58 -11.27
N TYR A 97 -4.71 0.61 -10.65
CA TYR A 97 -5.56 0.97 -9.52
C TYR A 97 -7.05 0.78 -9.86
N LYS A 98 -7.49 1.41 -10.96
CA LYS A 98 -8.88 1.38 -11.44
C LYS A 98 -9.42 -0.02 -11.70
N ASN A 99 -8.59 -0.92 -12.24
CA ASN A 99 -9.06 -2.21 -12.73
C ASN A 99 -8.86 -3.36 -11.74
N PHE A 100 -7.98 -3.21 -10.74
CA PHE A 100 -7.56 -4.31 -9.88
C PHE A 100 -7.48 -3.99 -8.38
N VAL A 101 -7.52 -2.72 -7.97
CA VAL A 101 -7.32 -2.32 -6.57
C VAL A 101 -8.56 -1.68 -5.96
N GLU A 102 -9.24 -0.81 -6.71
CA GLU A 102 -10.51 -0.18 -6.31
C GLU A 102 -11.69 -1.17 -6.32
#